data_AF-A0A812Q765-F1
#
_entry.id   AF-A0A812Q765-F1
#
_cell.length_a   1.000
_cell.length_b   1.000
_cell.length_c   1.000
_cell.angle_alpha   90.00
_cell.angle_beta   90.00
_cell.angle_gamma   90.00
#
_symmetry.space_group_name_H-M   'P 1'
#
loop_
_entity.id
_entity.type
_entity.pdbx_description
1 polymer ?
#
loop_
_entity_poly.entity_id
_entity_poly.type
_entity_poly.pdbx_seq_one_letter_code
_entity_poly.pdbx_strand_id
1 'polypeptide(L)'
;MAEVRGALKAGPLSLDEFCSWPVTVIRSLIGAGDGDDGERLHRLRFLLQRGLWIDSDYSGVAGEYEVMHQMLQALKHIALEAAGLGGESAVSCFNNVKVVHGRFCDKGKQQQDILKYISSLHNNSVCLFGDLNDRLPTAARQLLDSMIPETKVTPAEAKQAYSNMSQWLMENRAWVFAPAGTSPCLIHGTDCPLVKSVEPASTSPATPPPKRRRLSFSESDTSKMDVAGEEESVPLAPASSFLRVNLAGTTCTGWSSAGKGLHFADPSERPHAIWLAERVARAEQGVEDMVISECTPRYPVKEKLADLEKTHEIIYLHISPMQLGWPVRRSRVFTCSLNRESMAWVGPDQSAVADHFLQLFGREIQATADVFLAATDAEVFDFLRERASKRGVQLPEDMSWQDVSMQHVYAPGQLVRLENYEKARQEVLSEKHSDGADDAAVAGDSGPSRDCGAWYADLEQNPGHGASTPGPILPSALTHGTLHSWSANRPMLPMEQYVAHGWNVFADRTSWKHGCEILPALQKRSMCQQKKMLGNGWHLPVIASWWFYCMCHSVKLDRAASIQPERTLLRSGGSSFSLGQDSQQSLSSFGDCGAATDSDMSRQQFQSVASDSHEENPGASPRRFVRFLQ
;
A
#
# COMPACT_ATOMS: atom_id res chain seq x y z
N MET A 1 24.08 -2.95 -7.31
CA MET A 1 22.77 -2.35 -7.70
C MET A 1 22.80 -1.54 -9.01
N ALA A 2 23.96 -1.28 -9.64
CA ALA A 2 24.03 -0.42 -10.83
C ALA A 2 23.90 -1.16 -12.19
N GLU A 3 24.17 -2.47 -12.29
CA GLU A 3 24.31 -3.14 -13.59
C GLU A 3 23.07 -3.89 -14.12
N VAL A 4 21.97 -4.01 -13.35
CA VAL A 4 20.76 -4.75 -13.78
C VAL A 4 19.51 -3.89 -13.71
N ARG A 5 19.63 -2.58 -13.96
CA ARG A 5 18.45 -1.75 -14.21
C ARG A 5 18.26 -1.64 -15.71
N GLY A 6 17.44 -2.54 -16.28
CA GLY A 6 16.80 -2.25 -17.56
C GLY A 6 16.18 -0.85 -17.50
N ALA A 7 16.15 -0.14 -18.63
CA ALA A 7 15.62 1.22 -18.68
C ALA A 7 14.24 1.25 -18.01
N LEU A 8 14.08 2.08 -16.98
CA LEU A 8 12.79 2.25 -16.31
C LEU A 8 11.76 2.70 -17.36
N LYS A 9 10.52 2.21 -17.28
CA LYS A 9 9.48 2.66 -18.22
C LYS A 9 9.15 4.14 -17.91
N ALA A 10 8.76 4.90 -18.93
CA ALA A 10 8.32 6.28 -18.72
C ALA A 10 7.14 6.32 -17.74
N GLY A 11 7.22 7.20 -16.75
CA GLY A 11 6.12 7.43 -15.81
C GLY A 11 5.03 8.34 -16.37
N PRO A 12 3.98 8.55 -15.58
CA PRO A 12 2.87 9.43 -15.94
C PRO A 12 3.31 10.90 -16.10
N LEU A 13 2.79 11.55 -17.14
CA LEU A 13 3.06 12.94 -17.51
C LEU A 13 1.91 13.89 -17.16
N SER A 14 0.69 13.36 -17.00
CA SER A 14 -0.53 14.16 -16.82
C SER A 14 -1.37 13.68 -15.64
N LEU A 15 -2.24 14.57 -15.14
CA LEU A 15 -3.21 14.26 -14.09
C LEU A 15 -4.07 13.05 -14.47
N ASP A 16 -4.41 12.93 -15.74
CA ASP A 16 -5.21 11.84 -16.29
C ASP A 16 -4.56 10.47 -16.11
N GLU A 17 -3.28 10.39 -16.44
CA GLU A 17 -2.48 9.18 -16.30
C GLU A 17 -2.24 8.83 -14.82
N PHE A 18 -2.04 9.84 -13.97
CA PHE A 18 -1.96 9.64 -12.52
C PHE A 18 -3.26 9.09 -11.94
N CYS A 19 -4.43 9.61 -12.34
CA CYS A 19 -5.73 9.11 -11.86
C CYS A 19 -6.10 7.75 -12.44
N SER A 20 -5.52 7.37 -13.59
CA SER A 20 -5.70 6.05 -14.21
C SER A 20 -4.77 4.96 -13.65
N TRP A 21 -4.11 5.23 -12.52
CA TRP A 21 -3.20 4.28 -11.86
C TRP A 21 -3.78 2.87 -11.64
N PRO A 22 -5.08 2.65 -11.32
CA PRO A 22 -5.59 1.31 -11.10
C PRO A 22 -5.44 0.41 -12.33
N VAL A 23 -5.69 0.97 -13.51
CA VAL A 23 -5.50 0.29 -14.81
C VAL A 23 -4.01 0.03 -15.06
N THR A 24 -3.16 1.03 -14.79
CA THR A 24 -1.69 0.90 -14.94
C THR A 24 -1.12 -0.21 -14.05
N VAL A 25 -1.61 -0.36 -12.81
CA VAL A 25 -1.19 -1.42 -11.89
C VAL A 25 -1.54 -2.79 -12.45
N ILE A 26 -2.80 -3.01 -12.86
CA ILE A 26 -3.21 -4.30 -13.42
C ILE A 26 -2.43 -4.61 -14.71
N ARG A 27 -2.33 -3.66 -15.64
CA ARG A 27 -1.57 -3.85 -16.89
C ARG A 27 -0.09 -4.16 -16.64
N SER A 28 0.51 -3.56 -15.62
CA SER A 28 1.90 -3.87 -15.24
C SER A 28 2.10 -5.29 -14.72
N LEU A 29 1.05 -5.90 -14.15
CA LEU A 29 1.09 -7.26 -13.61
C LEU A 29 0.82 -8.33 -14.67
N ILE A 30 -0.06 -8.07 -15.62
CA ILE A 30 -0.55 -9.09 -16.56
C ILE A 30 -0.13 -8.82 -18.01
N GLY A 31 0.70 -7.81 -18.23
CA GLY A 31 1.26 -7.41 -19.52
C GLY A 31 2.69 -6.90 -19.38
N ALA A 32 3.48 -7.54 -18.51
CA ALA A 32 4.89 -7.22 -18.32
C ALA A 32 5.77 -7.69 -19.49
N GLY A 33 5.36 -8.73 -20.21
CA GLY A 33 6.08 -9.30 -21.33
C GLY A 33 7.30 -10.15 -20.94
N ASP A 34 7.33 -10.67 -19.71
CA ASP A 34 8.44 -11.48 -19.16
C ASP A 34 8.22 -13.00 -19.28
N GLY A 35 7.10 -13.42 -19.87
CA GLY A 35 6.73 -14.84 -20.01
C GLY A 35 5.79 -15.36 -18.91
N ASP A 36 5.63 -14.65 -17.79
CA ASP A 36 4.89 -15.09 -16.62
C ASP A 36 3.50 -14.41 -16.47
N ASP A 37 3.14 -13.56 -17.44
CA ASP A 37 1.88 -12.79 -17.44
C ASP A 37 0.65 -13.69 -17.28
N GLY A 38 0.60 -14.80 -18.02
CA GLY A 38 -0.53 -15.74 -17.96
C GLY A 38 -0.64 -16.44 -16.61
N GLU A 39 0.49 -16.77 -15.99
CA GLU A 39 0.53 -17.45 -14.70
C GLU A 39 0.13 -16.50 -13.56
N ARG A 40 0.63 -15.26 -13.57
CA ARG A 40 0.21 -14.21 -12.62
C ARG A 40 -1.29 -13.92 -12.73
N LEU A 41 -1.81 -13.78 -13.95
CA LEU A 41 -3.23 -13.58 -14.19
C LEU A 41 -4.06 -14.77 -13.67
N HIS A 42 -3.61 -16.00 -13.92
CA HIS A 42 -4.28 -17.21 -13.44
C HIS A 42 -4.36 -17.24 -11.91
N ARG A 43 -3.24 -17.00 -11.21
CA ARG A 43 -3.19 -16.93 -9.74
C ARG A 43 -4.11 -15.85 -9.18
N LEU A 44 -4.03 -14.64 -9.73
CA LEU A 44 -4.88 -13.52 -9.32
C LEU A 44 -6.36 -13.86 -9.47
N ARG A 45 -6.75 -14.40 -10.64
CA ARG A 45 -8.12 -14.84 -10.91
C ARG A 45 -8.56 -15.90 -9.91
N PHE A 46 -7.74 -16.93 -9.66
CA PHE A 46 -8.08 -18.02 -8.76
C PHE A 46 -8.32 -17.52 -7.32
N LEU A 47 -7.51 -16.59 -6.84
CA LEU A 47 -7.71 -15.97 -5.53
C LEU A 47 -8.96 -15.09 -5.48
N LEU A 48 -9.21 -14.27 -6.50
CA LEU A 48 -10.36 -13.36 -6.54
C LEU A 48 -11.70 -14.08 -6.75
N GLN A 49 -11.72 -15.20 -7.48
CA GLN A 49 -12.92 -16.03 -7.68
C GLN A 49 -13.49 -16.60 -6.38
N ARG A 50 -12.66 -16.74 -5.34
CA ARG A 50 -13.10 -17.14 -4.00
C ARG A 50 -13.88 -16.05 -3.27
N GLY A 51 -13.79 -14.81 -3.75
CA GLY A 51 -14.15 -13.62 -3.02
C GLY A 51 -13.08 -13.22 -1.99
N LEU A 52 -13.08 -11.94 -1.63
CA LEU A 52 -12.20 -11.37 -0.61
C LEU A 52 -13.00 -10.97 0.63
N TRP A 53 -12.50 -11.39 1.79
CA TRP A 53 -12.95 -10.87 3.07
C TRP A 53 -11.85 -10.00 3.64
N ILE A 54 -12.14 -8.72 3.86
CA ILE A 54 -11.15 -7.72 4.27
C ILE A 54 -11.47 -7.19 5.65
N ASP A 55 -10.53 -7.37 6.57
CA ASP A 55 -10.50 -6.69 7.86
C ASP A 55 -9.39 -5.63 7.83
N SER A 56 -9.57 -4.51 8.51
CA SER A 56 -8.57 -3.45 8.56
C SER A 56 -8.32 -2.95 9.98
N ASP A 57 -7.04 -2.80 10.31
CA ASP A 57 -6.55 -2.25 11.57
C ASP A 57 -5.72 -1.00 11.33
N TYR A 58 -5.84 0.00 12.19
CA TYR A 58 -5.25 1.32 11.96
C TYR A 58 -5.70 1.90 10.61
N SER A 59 -6.99 1.76 10.31
CA SER A 59 -7.55 1.98 8.97
C SER A 59 -7.34 3.40 8.46
N GLY A 60 -7.15 4.38 9.35
CA GLY A 60 -6.93 5.77 8.95
C GLY A 60 -8.13 6.31 8.18
N VAL A 61 -7.93 6.57 6.89
CA VAL A 61 -8.98 7.01 5.95
C VAL A 61 -9.55 5.87 5.10
N ALA A 62 -9.36 4.62 5.50
CA ALA A 62 -9.72 3.40 4.77
C ALA A 62 -9.12 3.35 3.35
N GLY A 63 -7.78 3.47 3.27
CA GLY A 63 -7.09 3.36 1.98
C GLY A 63 -7.35 2.02 1.28
N GLU A 64 -7.48 0.93 2.05
CA GLU A 64 -7.83 -0.42 1.58
C GLU A 64 -9.19 -0.48 0.90
N TYR A 65 -10.16 0.30 1.40
CA TYR A 65 -11.50 0.36 0.85
C TYR A 65 -11.47 1.02 -0.53
N GLU A 66 -10.82 2.18 -0.61
CA GLU A 66 -10.66 2.91 -1.87
C GLU A 66 -9.83 2.13 -2.89
N VAL A 67 -8.73 1.50 -2.46
CA VAL A 67 -7.91 0.63 -3.33
C VAL A 67 -8.77 -0.46 -3.94
N MET A 68 -9.55 -1.19 -3.13
CA MET A 68 -10.38 -2.26 -3.67
C MET A 68 -11.51 -1.74 -4.56
N HIS A 69 -12.14 -0.63 -4.20
CA HIS A 69 -13.13 0.01 -5.06
C HIS A 69 -12.52 0.30 -6.45
N GLN A 70 -11.40 1.03 -6.50
CA GLN A 70 -10.74 1.44 -7.74
C GLN A 70 -10.21 0.26 -8.56
N MET A 71 -9.60 -0.73 -7.90
CA MET A 71 -9.04 -1.91 -8.56
C MET A 71 -10.12 -2.81 -9.18
N LEU A 72 -11.29 -2.94 -8.54
CA LEU A 72 -12.42 -3.67 -9.13
C LEU A 72 -12.95 -2.99 -10.39
N GLN A 73 -12.97 -1.65 -10.43
CA GLN A 73 -13.36 -0.92 -11.65
C GLN A 73 -12.32 -1.12 -12.76
N ALA A 74 -11.03 -1.10 -12.44
CA ALA A 74 -9.96 -1.38 -13.41
C ALA A 74 -10.04 -2.79 -13.99
N LEU A 75 -10.29 -3.80 -13.15
CA LEU A 75 -10.47 -5.18 -13.60
C LEU A 75 -11.67 -5.30 -14.56
N LYS A 76 -12.79 -4.65 -14.25
CA LYS A 76 -13.97 -4.60 -15.14
C LYS A 76 -13.65 -3.88 -16.45
N HIS A 77 -12.93 -2.77 -16.39
CA HIS A 77 -12.54 -2.00 -17.56
C HIS A 77 -11.68 -2.83 -18.52
N ILE A 78 -10.63 -3.46 -18.00
CA ILE A 78 -9.72 -4.31 -18.79
C ILE A 78 -10.45 -5.55 -19.35
N ALA A 79 -11.34 -6.13 -18.55
CA ALA A 79 -12.20 -7.22 -19.02
C ALA A 79 -13.06 -6.80 -20.22
N LEU A 80 -13.70 -5.63 -20.17
CA LEU A 80 -14.51 -5.11 -21.28
C LEU A 80 -13.66 -4.82 -22.53
N GLU A 81 -12.46 -4.24 -22.38
CA GLU A 81 -11.52 -4.05 -23.49
C GLU A 81 -11.17 -5.39 -24.17
N ALA A 82 -10.93 -6.44 -23.39
CA ALA A 82 -10.61 -7.77 -23.92
C ALA A 82 -11.80 -8.43 -24.66
N ALA A 83 -13.04 -8.22 -24.21
CA ALA A 83 -14.21 -8.76 -24.92
C ALA A 83 -14.52 -8.02 -26.23
N GLY A 84 -14.22 -6.72 -26.30
CA GLY A 84 -14.33 -5.96 -27.56
C GLY A 84 -13.47 -6.53 -28.69
N LEU A 85 -12.44 -7.31 -28.34
CA LEU A 85 -11.57 -8.04 -29.26
C LEU A 85 -12.05 -9.47 -29.57
N GLY A 86 -13.29 -9.83 -29.22
CA GLY A 86 -13.92 -11.12 -29.54
C GLY A 86 -13.79 -12.21 -28.47
N GLY A 87 -13.30 -11.88 -27.26
CA GLY A 87 -13.10 -12.84 -26.17
C GLY A 87 -14.19 -12.81 -25.09
N GLU A 88 -15.35 -13.43 -25.31
CA GLU A 88 -16.44 -13.53 -24.30
C GLU A 88 -15.98 -14.19 -22.97
N SER A 89 -14.96 -15.05 -23.02
CA SER A 89 -14.47 -15.80 -21.86
C SER A 89 -13.80 -14.91 -20.78
N ALA A 90 -13.09 -13.85 -21.18
CA ALA A 90 -12.32 -13.03 -20.25
C ALA A 90 -13.21 -12.17 -19.32
N VAL A 91 -14.34 -11.65 -19.82
CA VAL A 91 -15.25 -10.78 -19.06
C VAL A 91 -15.90 -11.49 -17.88
N SER A 92 -16.21 -12.78 -18.04
CA SER A 92 -16.87 -13.55 -16.98
C SER A 92 -16.05 -13.69 -15.70
N CYS A 93 -14.72 -13.52 -15.78
CA CYS A 93 -13.80 -13.90 -14.72
C CYS A 93 -13.79 -12.90 -13.55
N PHE A 94 -13.96 -11.61 -13.83
CA PHE A 94 -13.85 -10.55 -12.83
C PHE A 94 -15.19 -9.89 -12.46
N ASN A 95 -16.25 -10.14 -13.23
CA ASN A 95 -17.57 -9.57 -12.96
C ASN A 95 -18.18 -10.02 -11.63
N ASN A 96 -17.77 -11.19 -11.13
CA ASN A 96 -18.33 -11.81 -9.94
C ASN A 96 -17.39 -11.79 -8.73
N VAL A 97 -16.35 -10.95 -8.75
CA VAL A 97 -15.46 -10.82 -7.59
C VAL A 97 -16.25 -10.19 -6.44
N LYS A 98 -16.53 -11.00 -5.42
CA LYS A 98 -17.23 -10.56 -4.22
C LYS A 98 -16.22 -10.05 -3.21
N VAL A 99 -16.28 -8.77 -2.87
CA VAL A 99 -15.47 -8.19 -1.81
C VAL A 99 -16.37 -7.85 -0.63
N VAL A 100 -16.01 -8.32 0.55
CA VAL A 100 -16.73 -8.07 1.80
C VAL A 100 -15.76 -7.43 2.78
N HIS A 101 -16.08 -6.22 3.23
CA HIS A 101 -15.37 -5.61 4.35
C HIS A 101 -16.01 -6.10 5.65
N GLY A 102 -15.26 -6.84 6.45
CA GLY A 102 -15.76 -7.41 7.71
C GLY A 102 -15.83 -6.37 8.82
N ARG A 103 -14.71 -5.67 9.01
CA ARG A 103 -14.53 -4.62 10.02
C ARG A 103 -13.45 -3.61 9.64
N PHE A 104 -13.58 -2.43 10.22
CA PHE A 104 -12.53 -1.42 10.34
C PHE A 104 -12.16 -1.21 11.81
N CYS A 105 -10.96 -0.67 12.05
CA CYS A 105 -10.54 -0.30 13.39
C CYS A 105 -9.63 0.92 13.38
N ASP A 106 -10.05 1.95 14.12
CA ASP A 106 -9.23 3.13 14.32
C ASP A 106 -9.61 3.83 15.63
N LYS A 107 -8.62 4.39 16.32
CA LYS A 107 -8.81 5.12 17.59
C LYS A 107 -9.16 6.61 17.37
N GLY A 108 -8.79 7.17 16.22
CA GLY A 108 -8.98 8.56 15.88
C GLY A 108 -10.45 8.88 15.58
N LYS A 109 -11.03 9.86 16.29
CA LYS A 109 -12.44 10.24 16.10
C LYS A 109 -12.76 10.67 14.65
N GLN A 110 -11.83 11.37 14.00
CA GLN A 110 -12.02 11.86 12.63
C GLN A 110 -12.04 10.70 11.63
N GLN A 111 -11.13 9.74 11.82
CA GLN A 111 -11.06 8.48 11.08
C GLN A 111 -12.35 7.68 11.29
N GLN A 112 -12.75 7.46 12.54
CA GLN A 112 -13.98 6.75 12.89
C GLN A 112 -15.21 7.34 12.19
N ASP A 113 -15.31 8.65 12.03
CA ASP A 113 -16.46 9.22 11.33
C ASP A 113 -16.45 8.94 9.80
N ILE A 114 -15.28 8.87 9.16
CA ILE A 114 -15.18 8.41 7.76
C ILE A 114 -15.55 6.92 7.68
N LEU A 115 -15.08 6.10 8.60
CA LEU A 115 -15.37 4.67 8.65
C LEU A 115 -16.86 4.39 8.91
N LYS A 116 -17.52 5.20 9.73
CA LYS A 116 -18.99 5.17 9.90
C LYS A 116 -19.71 5.48 8.60
N TYR A 117 -19.24 6.48 7.86
CA TYR A 117 -19.80 6.79 6.55
C TYR A 117 -19.65 5.59 5.59
N ILE A 118 -18.48 4.97 5.51
CA ILE A 118 -18.29 3.76 4.70
C ILE A 118 -19.25 2.65 5.14
N SER A 119 -19.35 2.37 6.45
CA SER A 119 -20.29 1.36 6.94
C SER A 119 -21.74 1.65 6.52
N SER A 120 -22.15 2.92 6.50
CA SER A 120 -23.48 3.33 6.03
C SER A 120 -23.72 3.06 4.54
N LEU A 121 -22.69 3.14 3.68
CA LEU A 121 -22.76 2.73 2.27
C LEU A 121 -23.04 1.23 2.13
N HIS A 122 -22.66 0.45 3.14
CA HIS A 122 -22.85 -1.00 3.22
C HIS A 122 -24.00 -1.40 4.14
N ASN A 123 -25.02 -0.56 4.27
CA ASN A 123 -26.19 -0.80 5.13
C ASN A 123 -25.82 -1.15 6.57
N ASN A 124 -24.76 -0.52 7.10
CA ASN A 124 -24.22 -0.75 8.43
C ASN A 124 -23.78 -2.22 8.68
N SER A 125 -23.47 -2.99 7.64
CA SER A 125 -23.03 -4.40 7.77
C SER A 125 -21.56 -4.53 8.20
N VAL A 126 -20.76 -3.49 7.98
CA VAL A 126 -19.32 -3.45 8.33
C VAL A 126 -19.15 -2.96 9.77
N CYS A 127 -18.47 -3.72 10.62
CA CYS A 127 -18.23 -3.29 11.99
C CYS A 127 -17.17 -2.19 12.05
N LEU A 128 -17.26 -1.31 13.05
CA LEU A 128 -16.20 -0.35 13.38
C LEU A 128 -15.81 -0.53 14.83
N PHE A 129 -14.56 -0.91 15.05
CA PHE A 129 -13.96 -0.99 16.38
C PHE A 129 -13.09 0.24 16.67
N GLY A 130 -12.97 0.59 17.95
CA GLY A 130 -12.22 1.75 18.42
C GLY A 130 -10.75 1.43 18.66
N ASP A 131 -10.36 1.39 19.94
CA ASP A 131 -9.00 1.06 20.33
C ASP A 131 -8.78 -0.46 20.25
N LEU A 132 -7.61 -0.91 19.78
CA LEU A 132 -7.25 -2.35 19.78
C LEU A 132 -7.28 -2.95 21.18
N ASN A 133 -7.03 -2.15 22.21
CA ASN A 133 -7.15 -2.56 23.60
C ASN A 133 -8.57 -3.03 23.95
N ASP A 134 -9.59 -2.54 23.25
CA ASP A 134 -10.99 -2.88 23.51
C ASP A 134 -11.35 -4.31 23.12
N ARG A 135 -10.50 -4.96 22.32
CA ARG A 135 -10.64 -6.37 21.89
C ARG A 135 -10.20 -7.37 22.93
N LEU A 136 -9.45 -6.91 23.93
CA LEU A 136 -8.92 -7.78 24.97
C LEU A 136 -10.00 -8.07 26.02
N PRO A 137 -10.07 -9.32 26.52
CA PRO A 137 -10.80 -9.61 27.74
C PRO A 137 -10.37 -8.69 28.88
N THR A 138 -11.31 -8.30 29.75
CA THR A 138 -11.07 -7.37 30.85
C THR A 138 -9.86 -7.76 31.72
N ALA A 139 -9.72 -9.05 32.03
CA ALA A 139 -8.61 -9.55 32.84
C ALA A 139 -7.24 -9.36 32.15
N ALA A 140 -7.15 -9.63 30.84
CA ALA A 140 -5.94 -9.40 30.06
C ALA A 140 -5.59 -7.91 30.03
N ARG A 141 -6.60 -7.05 29.81
CA ARG A 141 -6.41 -5.60 29.77
C ARG A 141 -5.88 -5.04 31.08
N GLN A 142 -6.48 -5.43 32.21
CA GLN A 142 -6.05 -5.01 33.55
C GLN A 142 -4.61 -5.43 33.84
N LEU A 143 -4.22 -6.63 33.44
CA LEU A 143 -2.84 -7.08 33.59
C LEU A 143 -1.88 -6.24 32.73
N LEU A 144 -2.19 -6.00 31.46
CA LEU A 144 -1.38 -5.14 30.61
C LEU A 144 -1.33 -3.68 31.11
N ASP A 145 -2.41 -3.18 31.72
CA ASP A 145 -2.43 -1.86 32.35
C ASP A 145 -1.45 -1.79 33.53
N SER A 146 -1.36 -2.87 34.32
CA SER A 146 -0.39 -2.96 35.43
C SER A 146 1.07 -3.07 34.97
N MET A 147 1.30 -3.45 33.72
CA MET A 147 2.64 -3.54 33.12
C MET A 147 3.08 -2.23 32.44
N ILE A 148 2.21 -1.21 32.33
CA ILE A 148 2.56 0.06 31.66
C ILE A 148 3.71 0.73 32.43
N PRO A 149 4.82 1.10 31.76
CA PRO A 149 5.90 1.80 32.43
C PRO A 149 5.43 3.14 33.00
N GLU A 150 5.89 3.49 34.20
CA GLU A 150 5.62 4.81 34.77
C GLU A 150 6.20 5.93 33.91
N THR A 151 5.64 7.13 33.96
CA THR A 151 6.04 8.26 33.08
C THR A 151 7.50 8.71 33.26
N LYS A 152 8.16 8.31 34.36
CA LYS A 152 9.52 8.75 34.71
C LYS A 152 10.59 7.66 34.59
N VAL A 153 10.28 6.51 34.00
CA VAL A 153 11.27 5.45 33.81
C VAL A 153 12.24 5.76 32.66
N THR A 154 13.38 5.08 32.66
CA THR A 154 14.34 5.16 31.56
C THR A 154 13.81 4.47 30.29
N PRO A 155 14.27 4.84 29.09
CA PRO A 155 13.89 4.14 27.86
C PRO A 155 14.18 2.63 27.88
N ALA A 156 15.23 2.19 28.58
CA ALA A 156 15.54 0.77 28.72
C ALA A 156 14.49 0.02 29.56
N GLU A 157 14.04 0.60 30.67
CA GLU A 157 12.98 0.04 31.50
C GLU A 157 11.63 0.02 30.76
N ALA A 158 11.30 1.09 30.03
CA ALA A 158 10.10 1.13 29.19
C ALA A 158 10.13 0.05 28.09
N LYS A 159 11.28 -0.11 27.41
CA LYS A 159 11.49 -1.18 26.44
C LYS A 159 11.28 -2.57 27.07
N GLN A 160 11.84 -2.81 28.25
CA GLN A 160 11.67 -4.09 28.93
C GLN A 160 10.20 -4.33 29.31
N ALA A 161 9.49 -3.32 29.80
CA ALA A 161 8.09 -3.42 30.14
C ALA A 161 7.22 -3.80 28.92
N TYR A 162 7.41 -3.13 27.77
CA TYR A 162 6.70 -3.48 26.55
C TYR A 162 7.09 -4.84 25.98
N SER A 163 8.37 -5.24 26.11
CA SER A 163 8.81 -6.60 25.77
C SER A 163 8.09 -7.65 26.60
N ASN A 164 7.95 -7.43 27.92
CA ASN A 164 7.23 -8.33 28.82
C ASN A 164 5.75 -8.44 28.44
N MET A 165 5.10 -7.33 28.06
CA MET A 165 3.71 -7.35 27.56
C MET A 165 3.58 -8.20 26.30
N SER A 166 4.50 -8.03 25.34
CA SER A 166 4.49 -8.78 24.08
C SER A 166 4.67 -10.28 24.31
N GLN A 167 5.64 -10.64 25.15
CA GLN A 167 5.87 -12.03 25.54
C GLN A 167 4.62 -12.63 26.20
N TRP A 168 4.05 -11.94 27.18
CA TRP A 168 2.85 -12.41 27.88
C TRP A 168 1.67 -12.60 26.92
N LEU A 169 1.43 -11.64 26.02
CA LEU A 169 0.37 -11.73 25.00
C LEU A 169 0.57 -12.94 24.10
N MET A 170 1.80 -13.21 23.66
CA MET A 170 2.11 -14.37 22.84
C MET A 170 1.84 -15.67 23.58
N GLU A 171 2.30 -15.82 24.82
CA GLU A 171 2.07 -17.01 25.65
C GLU A 171 0.58 -17.27 25.93
N ASN A 172 -0.24 -16.22 25.93
CA ASN A 172 -1.65 -16.25 26.32
C ASN A 172 -2.63 -16.07 25.13
N ARG A 173 -2.12 -15.95 23.90
CA ARG A 173 -2.90 -15.55 22.71
C ARG A 173 -4.15 -16.39 22.44
N ALA A 174 -4.10 -17.70 22.74
CA ALA A 174 -5.20 -18.63 22.45
C ALA A 174 -6.50 -18.29 23.21
N TRP A 175 -6.40 -17.88 24.47
CA TRP A 175 -7.58 -17.48 25.26
C TRP A 175 -7.84 -15.98 25.14
N VAL A 176 -6.79 -15.15 25.00
CA VAL A 176 -6.94 -13.70 24.84
C VAL A 176 -7.70 -13.37 23.55
N PHE A 177 -7.43 -14.09 22.47
CA PHE A 177 -8.07 -13.92 21.16
C PHE A 177 -8.89 -15.14 20.78
N ALA A 178 -9.70 -15.66 21.71
CA ALA A 178 -10.56 -16.80 21.45
C ALA A 178 -11.52 -16.52 20.27
N PRO A 179 -11.93 -17.55 19.48
CA PRO A 179 -12.84 -17.37 18.35
C PRO A 179 -14.18 -16.69 18.69
N ALA A 180 -14.66 -16.87 19.93
CA ALA A 180 -15.87 -16.23 20.45
C ALA A 180 -15.64 -14.80 20.98
N GLY A 181 -14.44 -14.25 20.82
CA GLY A 181 -14.08 -12.91 21.28
C GLY A 181 -14.95 -11.83 20.62
N THR A 182 -15.32 -10.83 21.40
CA THR A 182 -16.13 -9.69 20.96
C THR A 182 -15.42 -8.37 21.24
N SER A 183 -15.88 -7.30 20.60
CA SER A 183 -15.42 -5.92 20.87
C SER A 183 -16.58 -4.94 20.73
N PRO A 184 -16.60 -3.86 21.52
CA PRO A 184 -17.59 -2.78 21.37
C PRO A 184 -17.57 -2.21 19.94
N CYS A 185 -18.72 -2.28 19.26
CA CYS A 185 -18.87 -1.79 17.90
C CYS A 185 -19.52 -0.41 17.87
N LEU A 186 -18.86 0.56 17.24
CA LEU A 186 -19.34 1.93 17.10
C LEU A 186 -20.48 2.07 16.07
N ILE A 187 -20.76 1.04 15.27
CA ILE A 187 -21.88 1.00 14.31
C ILE A 187 -23.13 0.41 14.96
N HIS A 188 -22.98 -0.76 15.62
CA HIS A 188 -24.12 -1.52 16.15
C HIS A 188 -24.48 -1.14 17.59
N GLY A 189 -23.60 -0.43 18.31
CA GLY A 189 -23.83 -0.05 19.70
C GLY A 189 -23.81 -1.23 20.68
N THR A 190 -23.30 -2.38 20.26
CA THR A 190 -23.21 -3.62 21.02
C THR A 190 -21.84 -4.27 20.83
N ASP A 191 -21.53 -5.30 21.62
CA ASP A 191 -20.32 -6.09 21.44
C ASP A 191 -20.50 -7.04 20.24
N CYS A 192 -19.76 -6.78 19.16
CA CYS A 192 -19.80 -7.63 17.96
C CYS A 192 -18.66 -8.65 17.96
N PRO A 193 -18.84 -9.82 17.31
CA PRO A 193 -17.78 -10.80 17.13
C PRO A 193 -16.56 -10.20 16.43
N LEU A 194 -15.37 -10.51 16.96
CA LEU A 194 -14.10 -10.15 16.32
C LEU A 194 -13.87 -10.94 15.03
N VAL A 195 -14.36 -12.18 14.99
CA VAL A 195 -14.33 -13.06 13.83
C VAL A 195 -15.78 -13.31 13.42
N LYS A 196 -16.21 -12.75 12.30
CA LYS A 196 -17.52 -13.08 11.74
C LYS A 196 -17.44 -14.44 11.08
N SER A 197 -18.40 -15.31 11.41
CA SER A 197 -18.67 -16.47 10.58
C SER A 197 -19.17 -15.97 9.23
N VAL A 198 -18.48 -16.36 8.16
CA VAL A 198 -19.08 -16.27 6.84
C VAL A 198 -20.13 -17.37 6.83
N GLU A 199 -21.40 -17.01 7.04
CA GLU A 199 -22.47 -17.96 6.77
C GLU A 199 -22.28 -18.40 5.32
N PRO A 200 -22.14 -19.72 5.05
CA PRO A 200 -22.08 -20.20 3.69
C PRO A 200 -23.32 -19.63 3.02
N ALA A 201 -23.10 -18.81 1.98
CA ALA A 201 -24.18 -18.06 1.34
C ALA A 201 -25.32 -19.03 1.15
N SER A 202 -26.42 -18.84 1.92
CA SER A 202 -27.56 -19.74 1.92
C SER A 202 -27.82 -20.04 0.47
N THR A 203 -27.56 -21.28 0.04
CA THR A 203 -27.77 -21.69 -1.33
C THR A 203 -29.28 -21.63 -1.48
N SER A 204 -29.80 -20.46 -1.83
CA SER A 204 -31.18 -20.27 -2.21
C SER A 204 -31.45 -21.39 -3.19
N PRO A 205 -32.40 -22.30 -2.90
CA PRO A 205 -32.57 -23.53 -3.66
C PRO A 205 -32.62 -23.13 -5.12
N ALA A 206 -31.59 -23.52 -5.87
CA ALA A 206 -31.46 -23.15 -7.26
C ALA A 206 -32.79 -23.51 -7.92
N THR A 207 -33.50 -22.50 -8.44
CA THR A 207 -34.75 -22.72 -9.15
C THR A 207 -34.49 -23.85 -10.14
N PRO A 208 -35.19 -25.00 -10.05
CA PRO A 208 -34.87 -26.16 -10.85
C PRO A 208 -34.80 -25.69 -12.31
N PRO A 209 -33.73 -26.00 -13.04
CA PRO A 209 -33.56 -25.51 -14.40
C PRO A 209 -34.84 -25.82 -15.17
N PRO A 210 -35.38 -24.86 -15.95
CA PRO A 210 -36.61 -25.08 -16.70
C PRO A 210 -36.44 -26.36 -17.50
N LYS A 211 -37.33 -27.35 -17.26
CA LYS A 211 -37.30 -28.65 -17.93
C LYS A 211 -37.12 -28.40 -19.42
N ARG A 212 -35.92 -28.68 -19.96
CA ARG A 212 -35.64 -28.59 -21.39
C ARG A 212 -36.71 -29.43 -22.08
N ARG A 213 -37.62 -28.76 -22.80
CA ARG A 213 -38.62 -29.41 -23.63
C ARG A 213 -37.83 -30.19 -24.68
N ARG A 214 -37.85 -31.52 -24.56
CA ARG A 214 -37.17 -32.45 -25.46
C ARG A 214 -37.75 -32.24 -26.85
N LEU A 215 -37.07 -31.46 -27.70
CA LEU A 215 -37.37 -31.38 -29.12
C LEU A 215 -36.88 -32.71 -29.72
N SER A 216 -37.82 -33.56 -30.10
CA SER A 216 -37.57 -34.79 -30.85
C SER A 216 -37.07 -34.39 -32.24
N PHE A 217 -35.76 -34.51 -32.48
CA PHE A 217 -35.18 -34.46 -33.81
C PHE A 217 -35.16 -35.89 -34.37
N SER A 218 -35.77 -36.08 -35.53
CA SER A 218 -35.79 -37.34 -36.27
C SER A 218 -34.42 -37.63 -36.88
N GLU A 219 -33.98 -38.87 -36.73
CA GLU A 219 -32.73 -39.43 -37.21
C GLU A 219 -32.68 -39.51 -38.75
N SER A 220 -31.56 -39.08 -39.33
CA SER A 220 -31.02 -39.68 -40.54
C SER A 220 -29.52 -39.37 -40.67
N ASP A 221 -28.72 -40.44 -40.66
CA ASP A 221 -27.41 -40.62 -41.29
C ASP A 221 -26.31 -39.57 -41.11
N THR A 222 -25.26 -39.92 -40.37
CA THR A 222 -23.95 -40.28 -40.98
C THR A 222 -22.95 -40.73 -39.92
N SER A 223 -22.24 -41.81 -40.25
CA SER A 223 -21.18 -42.45 -39.49
C SER A 223 -19.97 -41.53 -39.24
N LYS A 224 -19.60 -41.31 -37.97
CA LYS A 224 -18.28 -40.80 -37.56
C LYS A 224 -17.90 -41.36 -36.19
N MET A 225 -16.62 -41.72 -36.07
CA MET A 225 -16.01 -42.52 -35.00
C MET A 225 -16.22 -41.94 -33.59
N ASP A 226 -16.82 -42.76 -32.74
CA ASP A 226 -16.95 -42.54 -31.30
C ASP A 226 -15.61 -42.79 -30.59
N VAL A 227 -14.95 -41.72 -30.15
CA VAL A 227 -14.01 -41.78 -29.02
C VAL A 227 -14.75 -41.18 -27.83
N ALA A 228 -15.56 -42.02 -27.19
CA ALA A 228 -16.23 -41.70 -25.93
C ALA A 228 -15.19 -41.71 -24.80
N GLY A 229 -14.48 -40.59 -24.66
CA GLY A 229 -13.83 -40.25 -23.40
C GLY A 229 -14.87 -39.58 -22.51
N GLU A 230 -15.45 -40.34 -21.59
CA GLU A 230 -16.24 -39.79 -20.49
C GLU A 230 -15.30 -38.88 -19.68
N GLU A 231 -15.34 -37.57 -19.93
CA GLU A 231 -14.80 -36.57 -19.01
C GLU A 231 -15.63 -36.65 -17.73
N GLU A 232 -15.20 -37.53 -16.85
CA GLU A 232 -15.68 -37.68 -15.48
C GLU A 232 -15.46 -36.33 -14.79
N SER A 233 -16.50 -35.51 -14.75
CA SER A 233 -16.50 -34.22 -14.10
C SER A 233 -16.29 -34.44 -12.60
N VAL A 234 -15.04 -34.36 -12.16
CA VAL A 234 -14.66 -34.48 -10.77
C VAL A 234 -15.51 -33.47 -9.96
N PRO A 235 -16.32 -33.92 -9.00
CA PRO A 235 -17.15 -33.01 -8.20
C PRO A 235 -16.22 -32.04 -7.46
N LEU A 236 -16.25 -30.77 -7.88
CA LEU A 236 -15.46 -29.70 -7.25
C LEU A 236 -15.74 -29.68 -5.75
N ALA A 237 -14.66 -29.63 -4.98
CA ALA A 237 -14.66 -29.54 -3.53
C ALA A 237 -15.64 -28.46 -3.02
N PRO A 238 -16.25 -28.66 -1.83
CA PRO A 238 -17.26 -27.78 -1.27
C PRO A 238 -16.84 -26.31 -1.30
N ALA A 239 -17.80 -25.48 -1.67
CA ALA A 239 -17.69 -24.06 -2.01
C ALA A 239 -16.68 -23.29 -1.14
N SER A 240 -15.52 -23.05 -1.76
CA SER A 240 -14.55 -21.99 -1.52
C SER A 240 -14.90 -20.99 -0.41
N SER A 241 -14.18 -21.07 0.72
CA SER A 241 -14.10 -19.96 1.67
C SER A 241 -13.46 -18.74 1.00
N PHE A 242 -13.90 -17.55 1.41
CA PHE A 242 -13.27 -16.28 1.01
C PHE A 242 -11.77 -16.29 1.34
N LEU A 243 -10.96 -15.64 0.53
CA LEU A 243 -9.61 -15.27 0.93
C LEU A 243 -9.70 -14.21 2.03
N ARG A 244 -9.19 -14.51 3.23
CA ARG A 244 -9.26 -13.60 4.39
C ARG A 244 -7.99 -12.77 4.50
N VAL A 245 -8.12 -11.48 4.21
CA VAL A 245 -7.01 -10.53 4.19
C VAL A 245 -7.18 -9.52 5.33
N ASN A 246 -6.12 -9.31 6.11
CA ASN A 246 -6.03 -8.18 7.02
C ASN A 246 -5.12 -7.10 6.43
N LEU A 247 -5.52 -5.84 6.50
CA LEU A 247 -4.67 -4.70 6.16
C LEU A 247 -4.36 -3.84 7.39
N ALA A 248 -3.12 -3.35 7.49
CA ALA A 248 -2.71 -2.55 8.64
C ALA A 248 -1.71 -1.42 8.33
N GLY A 249 -2.06 -0.19 8.71
CA GLY A 249 -1.13 0.95 8.78
C GLY A 249 -0.52 1.02 10.18
N THR A 250 0.36 0.07 10.52
CA THR A 250 0.83 -0.11 11.90
C THR A 250 1.40 1.17 12.51
N THR A 251 1.16 1.37 13.81
CA THR A 251 1.58 2.59 14.49
C THR A 251 3.09 2.80 14.41
N CYS A 252 3.48 3.92 13.81
CA CYS A 252 4.87 4.23 13.50
C CYS A 252 5.46 5.36 14.36
N THR A 253 4.76 5.80 15.41
CA THR A 253 5.17 6.98 16.20
C THR A 253 6.55 6.81 16.83
N GLY A 254 6.86 5.64 17.40
CA GLY A 254 8.19 5.35 17.94
C GLY A 254 9.31 5.29 16.90
N TRP A 255 8.97 5.06 15.62
CA TRP A 255 9.90 4.76 14.52
C TRP A 255 10.07 5.92 13.53
N SER A 256 9.08 6.80 13.46
CA SER A 256 9.03 7.92 12.53
C SER A 256 10.01 9.02 12.93
N SER A 257 10.59 9.69 11.92
CA SER A 257 11.37 10.92 12.11
C SER A 257 10.54 12.09 12.63
N ALA A 258 9.21 12.04 12.47
CA ALA A 258 8.30 13.03 13.03
C ALA A 258 7.95 12.75 14.51
N GLY A 259 8.25 11.53 15.00
CA GLY A 259 8.04 11.14 16.38
C GLY A 259 9.23 11.47 17.27
N LYS A 260 9.20 10.96 18.51
CA LYS A 260 10.29 11.13 19.48
C LYS A 260 11.46 10.16 19.26
N GLY A 261 11.34 9.20 18.33
CA GLY A 261 12.37 8.19 18.09
C GLY A 261 12.61 7.30 19.32
N LEU A 262 11.56 6.98 20.09
CA LEU A 262 11.68 6.12 21.27
C LEU A 262 11.78 4.63 20.92
N HIS A 263 11.52 4.26 19.67
CA HIS A 263 11.62 2.88 19.18
C HIS A 263 10.81 1.92 20.08
N PHE A 264 11.45 0.84 20.55
CA PHE A 264 10.85 -0.15 21.45
C PHE A 264 10.42 0.38 22.83
N ALA A 265 10.78 1.62 23.18
CA ALA A 265 10.33 2.26 24.41
C ALA A 265 9.08 3.14 24.21
N ASP A 266 8.55 3.25 22.98
CA ASP A 266 7.40 4.09 22.69
C ASP A 266 6.09 3.44 23.17
N PRO A 267 5.11 4.21 23.68
CA PRO A 267 3.78 3.70 24.01
C PRO A 267 3.03 3.02 22.87
N SER A 268 3.42 3.25 21.61
CA SER A 268 2.92 2.55 20.44
C SER A 268 3.20 1.04 20.45
N GLU A 269 4.15 0.57 21.26
CA GLU A 269 4.54 -0.84 21.31
C GLU A 269 3.45 -1.74 21.91
N ARG A 270 2.63 -1.25 22.83
CA ARG A 270 1.49 -2.01 23.37
C ARG A 270 0.43 -2.35 22.31
N PRO A 271 -0.18 -1.39 21.60
CA PRO A 271 -1.16 -1.72 20.56
C PRO A 271 -0.53 -2.53 19.41
N HIS A 272 0.77 -2.36 19.14
CA HIS A 272 1.49 -3.22 18.19
C HIS A 272 1.56 -4.67 18.68
N ALA A 273 1.93 -4.92 19.94
CA ALA A 273 1.98 -6.26 20.52
C ALA A 273 0.60 -6.96 20.51
N ILE A 274 -0.47 -6.22 20.81
CA ILE A 274 -1.86 -6.72 20.72
C ILE A 274 -2.18 -7.14 19.29
N TRP A 275 -1.89 -6.27 18.31
CA TRP A 275 -2.12 -6.55 16.90
C TRP A 275 -1.35 -7.81 16.46
N LEU A 276 -0.06 -7.90 16.79
CA LEU A 276 0.81 -9.02 16.40
C LEU A 276 0.31 -10.36 16.96
N ALA A 277 -0.03 -10.40 18.26
CA ALA A 277 -0.55 -11.60 18.90
C ALA A 277 -1.93 -12.00 18.37
N GLU A 278 -2.79 -11.03 18.01
CA GLU A 278 -4.08 -11.31 17.35
C GLU A 278 -3.89 -11.97 15.98
N ARG A 279 -2.92 -11.52 15.17
CA ARG A 279 -2.62 -12.13 13.86
C ARG A 279 -2.15 -13.58 13.99
N VAL A 280 -1.21 -13.84 14.90
CA VAL A 280 -0.75 -15.22 15.18
C VAL A 280 -1.91 -16.12 15.59
N ALA A 281 -2.75 -15.67 16.53
CA ALA A 281 -3.90 -16.45 16.99
C ALA A 281 -4.91 -16.71 15.87
N ARG A 282 -5.16 -15.73 14.98
CA ARG A 282 -6.09 -15.88 13.85
C ARG A 282 -5.57 -16.83 12.78
N ALA A 283 -4.27 -16.83 12.53
CA ALA A 283 -3.64 -17.79 11.62
C ALA A 283 -3.77 -19.22 12.16
N GLU A 284 -3.48 -19.45 13.45
CA GLU A 284 -3.65 -20.75 14.13
C GLU A 284 -5.10 -21.24 14.13
N GLN A 285 -6.06 -20.31 14.12
CA GLN A 285 -7.49 -20.61 14.03
C GLN A 285 -7.97 -20.84 12.58
N GLY A 286 -7.12 -20.64 11.57
CA GLY A 286 -7.50 -20.75 10.17
C GLY A 286 -8.48 -19.68 9.69
N VAL A 287 -8.53 -18.52 10.37
CA VAL A 287 -9.46 -17.41 10.06
C VAL A 287 -8.74 -16.18 9.49
N GLU A 288 -7.49 -16.34 9.08
CA GLU A 288 -6.67 -15.35 8.40
C GLU A 288 -5.69 -16.03 7.45
N ASP A 289 -5.59 -15.52 6.23
CA ASP A 289 -4.77 -16.09 5.17
C ASP A 289 -3.58 -15.21 4.82
N MET A 290 -3.80 -13.89 4.82
CA MET A 290 -2.84 -12.90 4.38
C MET A 290 -2.96 -11.64 5.22
N VAL A 291 -1.82 -11.05 5.54
CA VAL A 291 -1.73 -9.73 6.18
C VAL A 291 -0.89 -8.83 5.28
N ILE A 292 -1.42 -7.67 4.90
CA ILE A 292 -0.66 -6.61 4.23
C ILE A 292 -0.46 -5.48 5.23
N SER A 293 0.79 -5.04 5.43
CA SER A 293 1.04 -3.92 6.32
C SER A 293 1.97 -2.87 5.71
N GLU A 294 1.81 -1.64 6.16
CA GLU A 294 2.65 -0.50 5.81
C GLU A 294 3.17 0.17 7.08
N CYS A 295 4.43 0.62 7.02
CA CYS A 295 5.04 1.40 8.08
C CYS A 295 6.18 2.29 7.55
N THR A 296 6.74 3.13 8.40
CA THR A 296 7.87 4.00 8.03
C THR A 296 9.13 3.19 7.69
N PRO A 297 10.06 3.69 6.86
CA PRO A 297 11.26 2.94 6.47
C PRO A 297 12.19 2.54 7.62
N ARG A 298 12.07 3.17 8.79
CA ARG A 298 12.88 2.86 9.98
C ARG A 298 12.29 1.72 10.83
N TYR A 299 11.13 1.19 10.44
CA TYR A 299 10.49 0.09 11.14
C TYR A 299 11.28 -1.22 10.92
N PRO A 300 11.80 -1.87 11.97
CA PRO A 300 12.68 -3.03 11.83
C PRO A 300 11.83 -4.29 11.68
N VAL A 301 11.51 -4.62 10.43
CA VAL A 301 10.55 -5.69 10.06
C VAL A 301 10.91 -7.03 10.71
N LYS A 302 12.18 -7.46 10.62
CA LYS A 302 12.63 -8.77 11.11
C LYS A 302 12.44 -8.89 12.62
N GLU A 303 12.87 -7.88 13.37
CA GLU A 303 12.80 -7.86 14.82
C GLU A 303 11.34 -7.72 15.30
N LYS A 304 10.56 -6.86 14.66
CA LYS A 304 9.18 -6.57 15.07
C LYS A 304 8.18 -7.66 14.70
N LEU A 305 8.46 -8.45 13.66
CA LEU A 305 7.57 -9.50 13.18
C LEU A 305 8.12 -10.92 13.44
N ALA A 306 9.22 -11.08 14.20
CA ALA A 306 9.82 -12.37 14.49
C ALA A 306 8.83 -13.42 15.04
N ASP A 307 7.91 -13.00 15.91
CA ASP A 307 6.88 -13.92 16.43
C ASP A 307 5.83 -14.31 15.38
N LEU A 308 5.56 -13.43 14.41
CA LEU A 308 4.63 -13.70 13.31
C LEU A 308 5.21 -14.71 12.33
N GLU A 309 6.54 -14.75 12.14
CA GLU A 309 7.24 -15.71 11.29
C GLU A 309 7.00 -17.19 11.70
N LYS A 310 6.57 -17.43 12.95
CA LYS A 310 6.21 -18.76 13.44
C LYS A 310 5.00 -19.35 12.71
N THR A 311 4.08 -18.50 12.27
CA THR A 311 2.84 -18.89 11.58
C THR A 311 2.80 -18.40 10.14
N HIS A 312 3.59 -17.38 9.79
CA HIS A 312 3.57 -16.75 8.48
C HIS A 312 4.92 -16.84 7.76
N GLU A 313 4.86 -16.85 6.44
CA GLU A 313 5.97 -16.45 5.59
C GLU A 313 5.91 -14.94 5.41
N ILE A 314 7.01 -14.22 5.68
CA ILE A 314 7.05 -12.75 5.65
C ILE A 314 7.87 -12.29 4.47
N ILE A 315 7.23 -11.52 3.60
CA ILE A 315 7.82 -10.87 2.44
C ILE A 315 7.73 -9.35 2.65
N TYR A 316 8.77 -8.59 2.36
CA TYR A 316 8.72 -7.13 2.51
C TYR A 316 9.62 -6.39 1.51
N LEU A 317 9.35 -5.10 1.31
CA LEU A 317 10.22 -4.22 0.54
C LEU A 317 10.13 -2.76 0.99
N HIS A 318 11.19 -2.00 0.71
CA HIS A 318 11.21 -0.56 0.88
C HIS A 318 10.98 0.11 -0.47
N ILE A 319 9.97 0.96 -0.56
CA ILE A 319 9.61 1.65 -1.82
C ILE A 319 9.09 3.05 -1.53
N SER A 320 9.38 3.95 -2.46
CA SER A 320 8.84 5.31 -2.53
C SER A 320 7.93 5.45 -3.75
N PRO A 321 6.86 6.27 -3.68
CA PRO A 321 6.09 6.65 -4.87
C PRO A 321 6.97 7.15 -6.02
N MET A 322 8.07 7.83 -5.71
CA MET A 322 9.09 8.28 -6.68
C MET A 322 9.60 7.16 -7.58
N GLN A 323 9.80 5.96 -7.03
CA GLN A 323 10.29 4.81 -7.81
C GLN A 323 9.21 4.25 -8.74
N LEU A 324 7.94 4.64 -8.56
CA LEU A 324 6.80 4.30 -9.42
C LEU A 324 6.38 5.50 -10.30
N GLY A 325 7.25 6.50 -10.46
CA GLY A 325 7.01 7.68 -11.30
C GLY A 325 6.12 8.76 -10.68
N TRP A 326 5.81 8.67 -9.39
CA TRP A 326 5.03 9.70 -8.70
C TRP A 326 5.94 10.79 -8.09
N PRO A 327 5.71 12.08 -8.37
CA PRO A 327 6.51 13.18 -7.81
C PRO A 327 6.11 13.48 -6.36
N VAL A 328 6.16 12.46 -5.49
CA VAL A 328 5.81 12.53 -4.06
C VAL A 328 6.84 11.78 -3.21
N ARG A 329 7.45 12.48 -2.24
CA ARG A 329 8.41 11.89 -1.28
C ARG A 329 7.66 11.18 -0.16
N ARG A 330 7.44 9.88 -0.27
CA ARG A 330 6.81 9.09 0.81
C ARG A 330 7.33 7.65 0.85
N SER A 331 8.63 7.49 1.06
CA SER A 331 9.22 6.16 1.26
C SER A 331 8.59 5.46 2.45
N ARG A 332 8.29 4.17 2.31
CA ARG A 332 7.72 3.29 3.32
C ARG A 332 8.30 1.89 3.20
N VAL A 333 8.13 1.10 4.25
CA VAL A 333 8.29 -0.35 4.19
C VAL A 333 6.90 -0.97 4.11
N PHE A 334 6.75 -1.89 3.17
CA PHE A 334 5.52 -2.66 2.99
C PHE A 334 5.83 -4.12 3.26
N THR A 335 4.94 -4.80 3.97
CA THR A 335 5.06 -6.22 4.28
C THR A 335 3.83 -6.99 3.80
N CYS A 336 4.04 -8.25 3.48
CA CYS A 336 3.04 -9.25 3.23
C CYS A 336 3.39 -10.46 4.10
N SER A 337 2.45 -10.90 4.92
CA SER A 337 2.60 -12.09 5.75
C SER A 337 1.56 -13.11 5.31
N LEU A 338 2.02 -14.26 4.83
CA LEU A 338 1.17 -15.34 4.31
C LEU A 338 1.09 -16.45 5.35
N ASN A 339 -0.12 -16.82 5.77
CA ASN A 339 -0.29 -17.93 6.71
C ASN A 339 0.21 -19.24 6.06
N ARG A 340 1.27 -19.84 6.63
CA ARG A 340 1.93 -21.04 6.08
C ARG A 340 1.01 -22.26 6.02
N GLU A 341 -0.09 -22.25 6.78
CA GLU A 341 -1.05 -23.34 6.73
C GLU A 341 -1.95 -23.27 5.50
N SER A 342 -2.23 -22.06 5.02
CA SER A 342 -3.31 -21.82 4.06
C SER A 342 -2.83 -21.17 2.75
N MET A 343 -1.62 -20.61 2.74
CA MET A 343 -1.02 -19.88 1.61
C MET A 343 0.45 -20.27 1.44
N ALA A 344 0.98 -20.14 0.23
CA ALA A 344 2.40 -20.23 -0.07
C ALA A 344 2.85 -19.11 -1.00
N TRP A 345 4.05 -18.58 -0.77
CA TRP A 345 4.73 -17.71 -1.70
C TRP A 345 5.31 -18.51 -2.87
N VAL A 346 5.10 -18.02 -4.08
CA VAL A 346 5.69 -18.58 -5.32
C VAL A 346 6.41 -17.50 -6.13
N GLY A 347 6.69 -16.35 -5.50
CA GLY A 347 7.44 -15.27 -6.10
C GLY A 347 8.95 -15.41 -5.88
N PRO A 348 9.72 -14.35 -6.21
CA PRO A 348 11.17 -14.34 -6.00
C PRO A 348 11.54 -14.43 -4.52
N ASP A 349 12.75 -14.89 -4.24
CA ASP A 349 13.34 -14.84 -2.91
C ASP A 349 13.35 -13.42 -2.35
N GLN A 350 13.26 -13.29 -1.02
CA GLN A 350 13.20 -12.00 -0.31
C GLN A 350 14.28 -10.99 -0.76
N SER A 351 15.48 -11.44 -1.12
CA SER A 351 16.56 -10.56 -1.62
C SER A 351 16.31 -9.97 -3.00
N ALA A 352 15.49 -10.64 -3.83
CA ALA A 352 15.16 -10.24 -5.21
C ALA A 352 13.78 -9.59 -5.35
N VAL A 353 12.94 -9.62 -4.31
CA VAL A 353 11.58 -9.04 -4.31
C VAL A 353 11.57 -7.58 -4.76
N ALA A 354 12.47 -6.74 -4.24
CA ALA A 354 12.48 -5.32 -4.56
C ALA A 354 12.82 -5.05 -6.04
N ASP A 355 13.81 -5.74 -6.58
CA ASP A 355 14.24 -5.58 -7.98
C ASP A 355 13.15 -6.10 -8.94
N HIS A 356 12.59 -7.27 -8.66
CA HIS A 356 11.49 -7.84 -9.44
C HIS A 356 10.23 -6.97 -9.38
N PHE A 357 9.91 -6.39 -8.21
CA PHE A 357 8.81 -5.44 -8.06
C PHE A 357 9.05 -4.20 -8.95
N LEU A 358 10.26 -3.64 -8.94
CA LEU A 358 10.61 -2.50 -9.79
C LEU A 358 10.66 -2.84 -11.27
N GLN A 359 10.96 -4.07 -11.66
CA GLN A 359 10.86 -4.50 -13.05
C GLN A 359 9.42 -4.38 -13.60
N LEU A 360 8.43 -4.72 -12.77
CA LEU A 360 7.02 -4.63 -13.13
C LEU A 360 6.50 -3.18 -13.08
N PHE A 361 6.70 -2.52 -11.94
CA PHE A 361 6.06 -1.25 -11.63
C PHE A 361 6.97 -0.03 -11.69
N GLY A 362 8.29 -0.22 -11.74
CA GLY A 362 9.26 0.87 -11.72
C GLY A 362 9.03 1.81 -12.91
N ARG A 363 9.02 3.11 -12.62
CA ARG A 363 8.84 4.17 -13.62
C ARG A 363 9.75 5.35 -13.31
N GLU A 364 10.12 6.06 -14.36
CA GLU A 364 10.78 7.37 -14.24
C GLU A 364 9.79 8.45 -13.81
N ILE A 365 10.25 9.47 -13.09
CA ILE A 365 9.42 10.64 -12.79
C ILE A 365 9.43 11.56 -14.01
N GLN A 366 8.30 11.65 -14.69
CA GLN A 366 8.15 12.44 -15.92
C GLN A 366 7.47 13.79 -15.66
N ALA A 367 6.64 13.89 -14.62
CA ALA A 367 5.95 15.11 -14.22
C ALA A 367 6.49 15.69 -12.90
N THR A 368 6.26 16.99 -12.68
CA THR A 368 6.48 17.64 -11.38
C THR A 368 5.22 17.56 -10.53
N ALA A 369 5.30 17.99 -9.27
CA ALA A 369 4.13 18.05 -8.39
C ALA A 369 3.04 19.04 -8.84
N ASP A 370 3.33 19.96 -9.78
CA ASP A 370 2.34 20.90 -10.33
C ASP A 370 1.20 20.20 -11.06
N VAL A 371 1.42 18.98 -11.55
CA VAL A 371 0.39 18.15 -12.18
C VAL A 371 -0.82 17.91 -11.26
N PHE A 372 -0.63 18.00 -9.93
CA PHE A 372 -1.68 17.80 -8.94
C PHE A 372 -2.43 19.09 -8.56
N LEU A 373 -2.02 20.26 -9.08
CA LEU A 373 -2.69 21.54 -8.86
C LEU A 373 -3.97 21.67 -9.69
N ALA A 374 -4.91 20.78 -9.42
CA ALA A 374 -6.12 20.61 -10.22
C ALA A 374 -7.30 21.46 -9.74
N ALA A 375 -7.19 22.17 -8.62
CA ALA A 375 -8.29 22.98 -8.07
C ALA A 375 -8.69 24.13 -9.02
N THR A 376 -9.99 24.44 -9.06
CA THR A 376 -10.52 25.61 -9.78
C THR A 376 -10.16 26.90 -9.06
N ASP A 377 -10.18 28.01 -9.79
CA ASP A 377 -9.97 29.35 -9.23
C ASP A 377 -10.91 29.66 -8.05
N ALA A 378 -12.17 29.23 -8.14
CA ALA A 378 -13.16 29.40 -7.07
C ALA A 378 -12.78 28.61 -5.81
N GLU A 379 -12.40 27.33 -5.97
CA GLU A 379 -11.96 26.48 -4.86
C GLU A 379 -10.68 27.05 -4.19
N VAL A 380 -9.74 27.55 -5.00
CA VAL A 380 -8.54 28.23 -4.49
C VAL A 380 -8.91 29.48 -3.71
N PHE A 381 -9.79 30.32 -4.26
CA PHE A 381 -10.19 31.55 -3.60
C PHE A 381 -10.91 31.32 -2.27
N ASP A 382 -11.85 30.37 -2.24
CA ASP A 382 -12.56 29.98 -1.01
C ASP A 382 -11.58 29.48 0.06
N PHE A 383 -10.56 28.72 -0.36
CA PHE A 383 -9.48 28.28 0.53
C PHE A 383 -8.69 29.46 1.12
N LEU A 384 -8.27 30.42 0.29
CA LEU A 384 -7.52 31.59 0.73
C LEU A 384 -8.36 32.50 1.62
N ARG A 385 -9.66 32.66 1.32
CA ARG A 385 -10.61 33.43 2.12
C ARG A 385 -10.80 32.83 3.50
N GLU A 386 -10.97 31.50 3.62
CA GLU A 386 -11.07 30.82 4.93
C GLU A 386 -9.80 31.06 5.77
N ARG A 387 -8.62 31.00 5.14
CA ARG A 387 -7.33 31.23 5.80
C ARG A 387 -7.18 32.69 6.25
N ALA A 388 -7.51 33.65 5.39
CA ALA A 388 -7.47 35.07 5.69
C ALA A 388 -8.43 35.45 6.84
N SER A 389 -9.64 34.88 6.84
CA SER A 389 -10.62 35.08 7.91
C SER A 389 -10.09 34.62 9.27
N LYS A 390 -9.37 33.49 9.34
CA LYS A 390 -8.68 33.04 10.57
C LYS A 390 -7.55 33.97 11.04
N ARG A 391 -7.07 34.85 10.17
CA ARG A 391 -6.11 35.93 10.48
C ARG A 391 -6.79 37.26 10.78
N GLY A 392 -8.13 37.32 10.79
CA GLY A 392 -8.90 38.53 11.02
C GLY A 392 -9.02 39.43 9.79
N VAL A 393 -8.72 38.92 8.59
CA VAL A 393 -8.80 39.67 7.34
C VAL A 393 -10.01 39.19 6.53
N GLN A 394 -10.90 40.11 6.16
CA GLN A 394 -12.00 39.85 5.25
C GLN A 394 -11.57 40.23 3.83
N LEU A 395 -11.66 39.29 2.88
CA LEU A 395 -11.34 39.53 1.47
C LEU A 395 -12.63 39.93 0.71
N PRO A 396 -12.59 40.89 -0.23
CA PRO A 396 -13.72 41.22 -1.09
C PRO A 396 -14.24 40.01 -1.88
N GLU A 397 -15.54 39.94 -2.17
CA GLU A 397 -16.12 38.80 -2.90
C GLU A 397 -15.71 38.74 -4.37
N ASP A 398 -15.42 39.90 -4.97
CA ASP A 398 -15.03 40.11 -6.36
C ASP A 398 -13.51 40.09 -6.60
N MET A 399 -12.71 39.92 -5.54
CA MET A 399 -11.26 39.84 -5.63
C MET A 399 -10.81 38.53 -6.31
N SER A 400 -9.87 38.62 -7.25
CA SER A 400 -9.26 37.44 -7.84
C SER A 400 -8.33 36.77 -6.84
N TRP A 401 -8.22 35.43 -6.87
CA TRP A 401 -7.35 34.73 -5.92
C TRP A 401 -5.88 35.13 -6.05
N GLN A 402 -5.46 35.50 -7.27
CA GLN A 402 -4.10 35.96 -7.59
C GLN A 402 -3.76 37.29 -6.90
N ASP A 403 -4.76 38.10 -6.56
CA ASP A 403 -4.59 39.40 -5.90
C ASP A 403 -4.50 39.27 -4.37
N VAL A 404 -4.73 38.07 -3.83
CA VAL A 404 -4.69 37.82 -2.39
C VAL A 404 -3.25 37.83 -1.89
N SER A 405 -2.89 38.83 -1.08
CA SER A 405 -1.59 38.87 -0.41
C SER A 405 -1.38 37.67 0.51
N MET A 406 -0.25 36.97 0.35
CA MET A 406 0.15 35.86 1.23
C MET A 406 0.31 36.30 2.69
N GLN A 407 0.51 37.59 2.98
CA GLN A 407 0.53 38.12 4.35
C GLN A 407 -0.82 38.01 5.05
N HIS A 408 -1.93 38.01 4.30
CA HIS A 408 -3.26 37.77 4.84
C HIS A 408 -3.50 36.29 5.13
N VAL A 409 -2.82 35.39 4.41
CA VAL A 409 -3.07 33.94 4.43
C VAL A 409 -2.19 33.21 5.43
N TYR A 410 -0.91 33.59 5.51
CA TYR A 410 0.11 32.90 6.30
C TYR A 410 0.29 33.48 7.70
N ALA A 411 0.67 32.62 8.64
CA ALA A 411 1.14 33.05 9.95
C ALA A 411 2.55 33.70 9.84
N PRO A 412 2.95 34.58 10.77
CA PRO A 412 4.25 35.25 10.71
C PRO A 412 5.45 34.30 10.56
N GLY A 413 5.47 33.17 11.27
CA GLY A 413 6.53 32.17 11.14
C GLY A 413 6.56 31.47 9.78
N GLN A 414 5.43 31.38 9.09
CA GLN A 414 5.35 30.83 7.73
C GLN A 414 5.88 31.83 6.70
N LEU A 415 5.64 33.14 6.89
CA LEU A 415 6.19 34.19 6.04
C LEU A 415 7.72 34.25 6.12
N VAL A 416 8.29 34.15 7.32
CA VAL A 416 9.76 34.06 7.50
C VAL A 416 10.33 32.86 6.76
N ARG A 417 9.66 31.69 6.82
CA ARG A 417 10.10 30.50 6.09
C ARG A 417 9.91 30.63 4.59
N LEU A 418 8.85 31.29 4.14
CA LEU A 418 8.62 31.57 2.72
C LEU A 418 9.80 32.38 2.14
N GLU A 419 10.24 33.43 2.84
CA GLU A 419 11.42 34.21 2.47
C GLU A 419 12.71 33.37 2.48
N ASN A 420 12.90 32.54 3.52
CA ASN A 420 14.08 31.68 3.61
C ASN A 420 14.12 30.62 2.49
N TYR A 421 12.97 30.04 2.14
CA TYR A 421 12.88 29.10 1.02
C TYR A 421 13.03 29.80 -0.34
N GLU A 422 12.59 31.05 -0.48
CA GLU A 422 12.86 31.82 -1.70
C GLU A 422 14.36 32.06 -1.88
N LYS A 423 15.09 32.39 -0.82
CA LYS A 423 16.56 32.50 -0.87
C LYS A 423 17.20 31.17 -1.29
N ALA A 424 16.82 30.06 -0.65
CA ALA A 424 17.33 28.74 -1.00
C ALA A 424 16.99 28.34 -2.45
N ARG A 425 15.81 28.72 -2.94
CA ARG A 425 15.42 28.51 -4.33
C ARG A 425 16.28 29.31 -5.30
N GLN A 426 16.54 30.59 -5.00
CA GLN A 426 17.39 31.45 -5.83
C GLN A 426 18.85 30.96 -5.85
N GLU A 427 19.38 30.48 -4.73
CA GLU A 427 20.70 29.85 -4.64
C GLU A 427 20.80 28.67 -5.61
N VAL A 428 19.85 27.74 -5.56
CA VAL A 428 19.80 26.56 -6.46
C VAL A 428 19.63 26.95 -7.93
N LEU A 429 18.93 28.04 -8.22
CA LEU A 429 18.81 28.55 -9.60
C LEU A 429 20.11 29.22 -10.08
N SER A 430 20.84 29.88 -9.18
CA SER A 430 22.09 30.59 -9.50
C SER A 430 23.28 29.64 -9.73
N GLU A 431 23.40 28.56 -8.95
CA GLU A 431 24.48 27.56 -9.09
C GLU A 431 24.50 26.89 -10.47
N LYS A 432 23.33 26.75 -11.12
CA LYS A 432 23.24 26.21 -12.48
C LYS A 432 23.96 27.06 -13.53
N HIS A 433 24.14 28.35 -13.27
CA HIS A 433 24.73 29.27 -14.24
C HIS A 433 26.26 29.37 -14.12
N SER A 434 26.85 28.88 -13.02
CA SER A 434 28.28 29.04 -12.76
C SER A 434 29.15 27.87 -13.22
N ASP A 435 28.62 26.65 -13.24
CA ASP A 435 29.37 25.47 -13.64
C ASP A 435 29.04 25.11 -15.10
N GLY A 436 30.05 25.19 -15.96
CA GLY A 436 29.93 24.92 -17.40
C GLY A 436 29.15 23.64 -17.70
N ALA A 437 28.28 23.72 -18.71
CA ALA A 437 27.20 22.78 -19.03
C ALA A 437 27.58 21.31 -19.32
N ASP A 438 28.81 20.86 -19.05
CA ASP A 438 29.36 19.62 -19.58
C ASP A 438 29.39 18.43 -18.59
N ASP A 439 29.21 18.61 -17.27
CA ASP A 439 29.46 17.53 -16.27
C ASP A 439 28.30 17.16 -15.30
N ALA A 440 27.06 17.64 -15.51
CA ALA A 440 25.95 17.43 -14.56
C ALA A 440 25.36 15.99 -14.48
N ALA A 441 26.02 14.97 -15.04
CA ALA A 441 25.49 13.61 -15.18
C ALA A 441 25.65 12.69 -13.95
N VAL A 442 26.24 13.13 -12.83
CA VAL A 442 26.78 12.20 -11.81
C VAL A 442 25.90 11.99 -10.56
N ALA A 443 24.83 12.76 -10.35
CA ALA A 443 23.88 12.46 -9.27
C ALA A 443 22.62 11.82 -9.87
N GLY A 444 22.45 10.50 -9.70
CA GLY A 444 21.38 9.67 -10.27
C GLY A 444 19.94 9.96 -9.80
N ASP A 445 19.57 11.22 -9.66
CA ASP A 445 18.20 11.71 -9.50
C ASP A 445 17.77 12.32 -10.85
N SER A 446 17.48 11.44 -11.82
CA SER A 446 16.98 11.76 -13.16
C SER A 446 15.53 12.27 -13.13
N GLY A 447 15.26 13.23 -12.26
CA GLY A 447 13.97 13.89 -12.16
C GLY A 447 13.69 14.79 -13.36
N PRO A 448 12.44 15.28 -13.49
CA PRO A 448 12.06 16.21 -14.56
C PRO A 448 13.00 17.42 -14.55
N SER A 449 13.28 17.96 -15.75
CA SER A 449 14.18 19.10 -15.93
C SER A 449 13.89 20.17 -14.87
N ARG A 450 14.94 20.59 -14.15
CA ARG A 450 14.86 21.61 -13.09
C ARG A 450 14.45 23.00 -13.62
N ASP A 451 14.15 23.15 -14.90
CA ASP A 451 13.73 24.40 -15.54
C ASP A 451 12.20 24.56 -15.59
N CYS A 452 11.45 23.58 -15.09
CA CYS A 452 9.98 23.57 -15.07
C CYS A 452 9.31 24.62 -14.17
N GLY A 453 10.06 25.45 -13.44
CA GLY A 453 9.52 26.45 -12.50
C GLY A 453 8.87 25.86 -11.23
N ALA A 454 8.49 24.59 -11.24
CA ALA A 454 7.88 23.88 -10.12
C ALA A 454 8.83 23.83 -8.92
N TRP A 455 8.39 24.36 -7.79
CA TRP A 455 9.13 24.32 -6.54
C TRP A 455 8.16 24.34 -5.36
N TYR A 456 8.33 23.36 -4.48
CA TYR A 456 7.49 23.13 -3.31
C TYR A 456 8.32 23.15 -2.04
N ALA A 457 7.75 23.69 -0.97
CA ALA A 457 8.27 23.56 0.38
C ALA A 457 7.14 23.50 1.41
N ASP A 458 7.37 22.81 2.52
CA ASP A 458 6.50 22.85 3.69
C ASP A 458 6.87 24.03 4.60
N LEU A 459 6.02 25.07 4.63
CA LEU A 459 6.23 26.27 5.45
C LEU A 459 6.09 26.02 6.97
N GLU A 460 5.85 24.78 7.40
CA GLU A 460 5.93 24.38 8.80
C GLU A 460 7.31 23.83 9.19
N GLN A 461 8.19 23.62 8.21
CA GLN A 461 9.56 23.16 8.40
C GLN A 461 10.56 24.28 8.04
N ASN A 462 11.74 24.25 8.65
CA ASN A 462 12.80 25.20 8.30
C ASN A 462 13.67 24.60 7.18
N PRO A 463 14.25 25.42 6.29
CA PRO A 463 15.24 24.93 5.32
C PRO A 463 16.36 24.13 6.00
N GLY A 464 16.76 23.02 5.38
CA GLY A 464 17.80 22.11 5.89
C GLY A 464 17.41 21.29 7.12
N HIS A 465 16.20 21.45 7.67
CA HIS A 465 15.74 20.75 8.87
C HIS A 465 14.42 20.03 8.63
N GLY A 466 14.34 18.77 9.05
CA GLY A 466 13.12 17.97 8.97
C GLY A 466 13.12 16.97 7.81
N ALA A 467 11.95 16.39 7.56
CA ALA A 467 11.76 15.36 6.53
C ALA A 467 11.38 15.94 5.16
N SER A 468 11.13 17.25 5.07
CA SER A 468 10.76 17.93 3.84
C SER A 468 11.99 18.47 3.11
N THR A 469 12.37 17.82 2.02
CA THR A 469 13.29 18.40 1.03
C THR A 469 12.48 19.27 0.06
N PRO A 470 12.78 20.58 -0.07
CA PRO A 470 12.12 21.42 -1.05
C PRO A 470 12.55 21.06 -2.48
N GLY A 471 11.73 21.37 -3.49
CA GLY A 471 12.06 21.11 -4.89
C GLY A 471 10.82 20.85 -5.77
N PRO A 472 11.00 20.31 -6.98
CA PRO A 472 9.88 20.05 -7.92
C PRO A 472 8.99 18.86 -7.54
N ILE A 473 9.40 18.09 -6.53
CA ILE A 473 8.71 16.91 -6.01
C ILE A 473 8.02 17.27 -4.71
N LEU A 474 6.79 16.80 -4.53
CA LEU A 474 6.01 17.07 -3.34
C LEU A 474 6.71 16.49 -2.10
N PRO A 475 6.93 17.28 -1.04
CA PRO A 475 7.41 16.76 0.23
C PRO A 475 6.44 15.72 0.83
N SER A 476 6.92 14.93 1.80
CA SER A 476 6.04 13.98 2.48
C SER A 476 4.89 14.70 3.18
N ALA A 477 3.65 14.36 2.83
CA ALA A 477 2.48 14.87 3.53
C ALA A 477 2.50 14.37 4.98
N LEU A 478 2.87 15.26 5.91
CA LEU A 478 2.77 15.03 7.34
C LEU A 478 1.34 15.30 7.83
N THR A 479 1.06 14.97 9.09
CA THR A 479 -0.26 15.22 9.71
C THR A 479 -0.55 16.71 9.94
N HIS A 480 0.47 17.54 9.76
CA HIS A 480 0.46 18.99 9.72
C HIS A 480 1.27 19.43 8.50
N GLY A 481 1.15 20.67 8.06
CA GLY A 481 1.94 21.14 6.92
C GLY A 481 1.21 22.19 6.09
N THR A 482 1.98 23.14 5.61
CA THR A 482 1.52 24.18 4.69
C THR A 482 2.44 24.18 3.49
N LEU A 483 2.10 23.32 2.52
CA LEU A 483 2.84 23.20 1.26
C LEU A 483 2.54 24.42 0.39
N HIS A 484 3.58 25.13 -0.02
CA HIS A 484 3.49 26.26 -0.95
C HIS A 484 4.09 25.88 -2.29
N SER A 485 3.40 26.24 -3.38
CA SER A 485 3.90 26.16 -4.75
C SER A 485 4.35 27.56 -5.19
N TRP A 486 5.60 27.67 -5.62
CA TRP A 486 6.14 28.91 -6.18
C TRP A 486 5.71 29.16 -7.62
N SER A 487 5.50 28.11 -8.42
CA SER A 487 5.02 28.25 -9.79
C SER A 487 3.59 28.77 -9.84
N ALA A 488 2.73 28.30 -8.93
CA ALA A 488 1.36 28.78 -8.80
C ALA A 488 1.21 29.96 -7.81
N ASN A 489 2.29 30.34 -7.12
CA ASN A 489 2.33 31.37 -6.07
C ASN A 489 1.17 31.25 -5.05
N ARG A 490 0.87 30.02 -4.61
CA ARG A 490 -0.22 29.75 -3.66
C ARG A 490 0.03 28.52 -2.80
N PRO A 491 -0.61 28.39 -1.64
CA PRO A 491 -0.65 27.13 -0.91
C PRO A 491 -1.38 26.04 -1.71
N MET A 492 -0.91 24.80 -1.58
CA MET A 492 -1.57 23.62 -2.13
C MET A 492 -2.76 23.22 -1.24
N LEU A 493 -3.91 22.96 -1.86
CA LEU A 493 -5.14 22.60 -1.16
C LEU A 493 -5.06 21.15 -0.65
N PRO A 494 -5.78 20.80 0.44
CA PRO A 494 -5.81 19.41 0.92
C PRO A 494 -6.28 18.42 -0.16
N MET A 495 -7.29 18.76 -0.95
CA MET A 495 -7.82 17.87 -2.00
C MET A 495 -6.78 17.58 -3.09
N GLU A 496 -5.95 18.56 -3.46
CA GLU A 496 -4.82 18.35 -4.38
C GLU A 496 -3.80 17.37 -3.78
N GLN A 497 -3.57 17.43 -2.45
CA GLN A 497 -2.68 16.47 -1.77
C GLN A 497 -3.29 15.05 -1.72
N TYR A 498 -4.61 14.92 -1.61
CA TYR A 498 -5.30 13.63 -1.75
C TYR A 498 -5.07 13.04 -3.14
N VAL A 499 -5.17 13.84 -4.22
CA VAL A 499 -4.84 13.37 -5.57
C VAL A 499 -3.39 12.93 -5.68
N ALA A 500 -2.45 13.69 -5.10
CA ALA A 500 -1.04 13.31 -5.08
C ALA A 500 -0.80 11.94 -4.37
N HIS A 501 -1.74 11.50 -3.52
CA HIS A 501 -1.72 10.17 -2.89
C HIS A 501 -2.55 9.11 -3.65
N GLY A 502 -3.05 9.45 -4.84
CA GLY A 502 -3.83 8.61 -5.75
C GLY A 502 -5.32 8.53 -5.44
N TRP A 503 -5.87 9.44 -4.63
CA TRP A 503 -7.32 9.53 -4.43
C TRP A 503 -7.96 10.31 -5.58
N ASN A 504 -8.90 9.71 -6.30
CA ASN A 504 -9.55 10.36 -7.44
C ASN A 504 -10.66 11.33 -6.99
N VAL A 505 -10.29 12.43 -6.35
CA VAL A 505 -11.22 13.44 -5.81
C VAL A 505 -11.65 14.50 -6.85
N PHE A 506 -11.08 14.48 -8.06
CA PHE A 506 -11.45 15.32 -9.21
C PHE A 506 -11.82 14.48 -10.43
N ALA A 507 -12.66 13.46 -10.25
CA ALA A 507 -13.02 12.52 -11.32
C ALA A 507 -13.75 13.18 -12.52
N ASP A 508 -14.34 14.35 -12.30
CA ASP A 508 -14.91 15.21 -13.33
C ASP A 508 -13.86 15.80 -14.28
N ARG A 509 -12.61 15.92 -13.80
CA ARG A 509 -11.47 16.54 -14.51
C ARG A 509 -10.53 15.54 -15.16
N THR A 510 -10.81 14.24 -15.03
CA THR A 510 -10.02 13.14 -15.61
C THR A 510 -10.89 12.23 -16.46
N SER A 511 -10.26 11.42 -17.32
CA SER A 511 -10.85 10.36 -18.13
C SER A 511 -11.27 9.17 -17.26
N TRP A 512 -10.55 8.92 -16.16
CA TRP A 512 -10.92 7.96 -15.15
C TRP A 512 -12.12 8.47 -14.33
N LYS A 513 -13.34 8.03 -14.72
CA LYS A 513 -14.61 8.54 -14.16
C LYS A 513 -15.01 7.97 -12.81
N HIS A 514 -14.26 7.00 -12.27
CA HIS A 514 -14.55 6.40 -10.98
C HIS A 514 -13.99 7.27 -9.85
N GLY A 515 -14.83 8.16 -9.32
CA GLY A 515 -14.46 9.06 -8.24
C GLY A 515 -14.31 8.36 -6.88
N CYS A 516 -13.62 9.04 -5.97
CA CYS A 516 -13.43 8.58 -4.61
C CYS A 516 -14.76 8.46 -3.84
N GLU A 517 -15.09 7.27 -3.34
CA GLU A 517 -16.39 7.03 -2.69
C GLU A 517 -16.54 7.75 -1.34
N ILE A 518 -15.42 8.03 -0.66
CA ILE A 518 -15.42 8.75 0.62
C ILE A 518 -15.38 10.27 0.47
N LEU A 519 -15.35 10.80 -0.76
CA LEU A 519 -15.29 12.24 -1.02
C LEU A 519 -16.40 13.03 -0.30
N PRO A 520 -17.68 12.59 -0.28
CA PRO A 520 -18.73 13.31 0.45
C PRO A 520 -18.48 13.42 1.96
N ALA A 521 -17.80 12.44 2.55
CA ALA A 521 -17.45 12.45 3.97
C ALA A 521 -16.19 13.30 4.25
N LEU A 522 -15.25 13.33 3.31
CA LEU A 522 -14.06 14.19 3.36
C LEU A 522 -14.41 15.68 3.24
N GLN A 523 -15.30 16.04 2.32
CA GLN A 523 -15.72 17.44 2.09
C GLN A 523 -16.42 18.07 3.31
N LYS A 524 -17.05 17.26 4.17
CA LYS A 524 -17.65 17.71 5.44
C LYS A 524 -16.62 18.07 6.51
N ARG A 525 -15.34 17.84 6.27
CA ARG A 525 -14.25 18.08 7.24
C ARG A 525 -13.59 19.41 6.96
N SER A 526 -13.14 20.05 8.04
CA SER A 526 -12.25 21.20 7.89
C SER A 526 -10.93 20.79 7.24
N MET A 527 -10.27 21.73 6.57
CA MET A 527 -9.00 21.49 5.89
C MET A 527 -7.91 20.93 6.81
N CYS A 528 -7.89 21.33 8.09
CA CYS A 528 -6.94 20.81 9.08
C CYS A 528 -7.20 19.32 9.36
N GLN A 529 -8.47 18.92 9.47
CA GLN A 529 -8.86 17.52 9.65
C GLN A 529 -8.51 16.69 8.41
N GLN A 530 -8.78 17.20 7.20
CA GLN A 530 -8.39 16.56 5.94
C GLN A 530 -6.89 16.29 5.87
N LYS A 531 -6.04 17.29 6.16
CA LYS A 531 -4.58 17.13 6.19
C LYS A 531 -4.11 16.12 7.23
N LYS A 532 -4.65 16.20 8.45
CA LYS A 532 -4.32 15.27 9.54
C LYS A 532 -4.62 13.82 9.16
N MET A 533 -5.76 13.60 8.50
CA MET A 533 -6.18 12.31 8.01
C MET A 533 -5.27 11.80 6.88
N LEU A 534 -4.98 12.64 5.88
CA LEU A 534 -4.08 12.30 4.78
C LEU A 534 -2.66 11.95 5.24
N GLY A 535 -2.12 12.69 6.22
CA GLY A 535 -0.79 12.42 6.79
C GLY A 535 -0.67 11.02 7.38
N ASN A 536 -1.78 10.47 7.90
CA ASN A 536 -1.89 9.10 8.41
C ASN A 536 -2.39 8.09 7.36
N GLY A 537 -2.73 8.53 6.15
CA GLY A 537 -3.22 7.66 5.08
C GLY A 537 -2.10 7.01 4.26
N TRP A 538 -2.47 6.07 3.40
CA TRP A 538 -1.53 5.46 2.46
C TRP A 538 -1.39 6.27 1.17
N HIS A 539 -0.35 5.94 0.41
CA HIS A 539 -0.27 6.30 -1.00
C HIS A 539 -0.87 5.16 -1.81
N LEU A 540 -2.11 5.32 -2.27
CA LEU A 540 -2.95 4.24 -2.82
C LEU A 540 -2.29 3.46 -3.96
N PRO A 541 -1.64 4.11 -4.95
CA PRO A 541 -0.96 3.41 -6.05
C PRO A 541 0.15 2.47 -5.60
N VAL A 542 0.87 2.82 -4.52
CA VAL A 542 2.00 2.01 -4.03
C VAL A 542 1.48 0.80 -3.27
N ILE A 543 0.54 1.00 -2.34
CA ILE A 543 -0.06 -0.10 -1.58
C ILE A 543 -0.87 -1.04 -2.49
N ALA A 544 -1.54 -0.53 -3.51
CA ALA A 544 -2.25 -1.35 -4.49
C ALA A 544 -1.28 -2.20 -5.32
N SER A 545 -0.19 -1.58 -5.82
CA SER A 545 0.88 -2.29 -6.51
C SER A 545 1.43 -3.42 -5.64
N TRP A 546 1.74 -3.14 -4.37
CA TRP A 546 2.25 -4.13 -3.43
C TRP A 546 1.26 -5.26 -3.16
N TRP A 547 0.01 -4.92 -2.83
CA TRP A 547 -1.01 -5.92 -2.51
C TRP A 547 -1.27 -6.86 -3.69
N PHE A 548 -1.49 -6.31 -4.88
CA PHE A 548 -1.77 -7.13 -6.06
C PHE A 548 -0.51 -7.88 -6.55
N TYR A 549 0.68 -7.31 -6.36
CA TYR A 549 1.93 -8.05 -6.54
C TYR A 549 1.97 -9.30 -5.65
N CYS A 550 1.65 -9.15 -4.36
CA CYS A 550 1.63 -10.29 -3.45
C CYS A 550 0.59 -11.33 -3.84
N MET A 551 -0.62 -10.92 -4.22
CA MET A 551 -1.66 -11.85 -4.68
C MET A 551 -1.23 -12.61 -5.94
N CYS A 552 -0.63 -11.93 -6.92
CA CYS A 552 -0.13 -12.55 -8.15
C CYS A 552 1.03 -13.53 -7.94
N HIS A 553 1.68 -13.51 -6.78
CA HIS A 553 2.82 -14.37 -6.42
C HIS A 553 2.53 -15.24 -5.19
N SER A 554 1.23 -15.44 -4.88
CA SER A 554 0.79 -16.32 -3.82
C SER A 554 -0.18 -17.35 -4.35
N VAL A 555 -0.20 -18.53 -3.74
CA VAL A 555 -1.18 -19.58 -4.02
C VAL A 555 -1.86 -20.02 -2.73
N LYS A 556 -3.15 -20.36 -2.83
CA LYS A 556 -3.89 -20.97 -1.72
C LYS A 556 -3.56 -22.45 -1.66
N LEU A 557 -3.21 -22.94 -0.48
CA LEU A 557 -2.97 -24.36 -0.24
C LEU A 557 -4.30 -25.07 0.02
N ASP A 558 -4.63 -26.03 -0.83
CA ASP A 558 -5.73 -26.97 -0.59
C ASP A 558 -5.17 -28.29 -0.06
N ARG A 559 -5.02 -28.38 1.27
CA ARG A 559 -4.50 -29.58 1.93
C ARG A 559 -5.47 -30.77 1.84
N ALA A 560 -6.76 -30.53 1.60
CA ALA A 560 -7.72 -31.62 1.39
C ALA A 560 -7.51 -32.28 0.01
N ALA A 561 -7.17 -31.49 -1.00
CA ALA A 561 -6.80 -31.99 -2.32
C ALA A 561 -5.39 -32.63 -2.37
N SER A 562 -4.50 -32.31 -1.42
CA SER A 562 -3.09 -32.73 -1.44
C SER A 562 -2.79 -34.10 -0.82
N ILE A 563 -3.79 -34.97 -0.59
CA ILE A 563 -3.55 -36.36 -0.12
C ILE A 563 -2.84 -37.22 -1.21
N GLN A 564 -2.70 -36.71 -2.45
CA GLN A 564 -1.75 -37.22 -3.46
C GLN A 564 -0.92 -36.09 -4.09
N PRO A 565 0.03 -35.49 -3.35
CA PRO A 565 0.75 -34.30 -3.81
C PRO A 565 1.58 -34.56 -5.08
N GLU A 566 2.05 -35.79 -5.27
CA GLU A 566 2.89 -36.21 -6.39
C GLU A 566 2.14 -36.21 -7.74
N ARG A 567 0.80 -36.34 -7.75
CA ARG A 567 0.03 -36.45 -9.01
C ARG A 567 -0.52 -35.13 -9.53
N THR A 568 -0.80 -34.17 -8.65
CA THR A 568 -1.44 -32.90 -9.05
C THR A 568 -0.42 -31.91 -9.60
N LEU A 569 0.79 -31.83 -9.02
CA LEU A 569 1.85 -30.93 -9.51
C LEU A 569 2.48 -31.41 -10.82
N LEU A 570 2.54 -32.73 -11.08
CA LEU A 570 3.12 -33.27 -12.32
C LEU A 570 2.18 -33.19 -13.54
N ARG A 571 0.88 -32.95 -13.37
CA ARG A 571 -0.07 -32.87 -14.50
C ARG A 571 -0.22 -31.47 -15.09
N SER A 572 0.15 -30.41 -14.36
CA SER A 572 -0.02 -29.02 -14.82
C SER A 572 1.15 -28.48 -15.65
N GLY A 573 2.28 -29.19 -15.72
CA GLY A 573 3.48 -28.77 -16.47
C GLY A 573 3.76 -29.54 -17.76
N GLY A 574 2.83 -30.41 -18.20
CA GLY A 574 3.07 -31.35 -19.30
C GLY A 574 2.38 -30.99 -20.62
N SER A 575 2.65 -29.83 -21.22
CA SER A 575 2.34 -29.62 -22.64
C SER A 575 3.60 -29.31 -23.45
N SER A 576 4.05 -30.36 -24.16
CA SER A 576 4.84 -30.33 -25.41
C SER A 576 6.15 -29.53 -25.44
N PHE A 577 7.22 -30.13 -24.90
CA PHE A 577 8.52 -30.03 -25.57
C PHE A 577 8.51 -30.99 -26.76
N SER A 578 8.23 -30.48 -27.95
CA SER A 578 8.46 -31.20 -29.20
C SER A 578 9.97 -31.39 -29.37
N LEU A 579 10.45 -32.61 -29.11
CA LEU A 579 11.72 -33.11 -29.59
C LEU A 579 11.66 -33.18 -31.12
N GLY A 580 12.11 -32.11 -31.79
CA GLY A 580 12.40 -32.12 -33.21
C GLY A 580 13.70 -32.88 -33.46
N GLN A 581 13.57 -34.02 -34.13
CA GLN A 581 14.66 -34.81 -34.68
C GLN A 581 15.38 -34.07 -35.81
N ASP A 582 16.71 -34.15 -35.77
CA ASP A 582 17.63 -34.43 -36.87
C ASP A 582 17.42 -33.77 -38.23
N SER A 583 18.28 -32.78 -38.51
CA SER A 583 18.91 -32.68 -39.82
C SER A 583 20.38 -32.28 -39.66
N GLN A 584 21.26 -33.27 -39.67
CA GLN A 584 22.67 -33.10 -39.99
C GLN A 584 22.80 -32.65 -41.45
N GLN A 585 23.54 -31.58 -41.72
CA GLN A 585 24.39 -31.48 -42.91
C GLN A 585 25.49 -30.42 -42.77
N SER A 586 26.70 -30.95 -42.56
CA SER A 586 27.97 -30.60 -43.22
C SER A 586 28.68 -29.24 -43.00
N LEU A 587 29.96 -29.41 -42.65
CA LEU A 587 31.15 -28.71 -43.15
C LEU A 587 31.62 -27.41 -42.45
N SER A 588 32.57 -27.62 -41.53
CA SER A 588 34.03 -27.47 -41.78
C SER A 588 34.77 -26.45 -40.92
N SER A 589 36.01 -26.85 -40.60
CA SER A 589 37.20 -26.00 -40.44
C SER A 589 37.58 -25.45 -39.05
N PHE A 590 38.59 -26.12 -38.49
CA PHE A 590 39.84 -25.60 -37.89
C PHE A 590 39.79 -24.62 -36.70
N GLY A 591 40.53 -24.98 -35.64
CA GLY A 591 41.00 -24.00 -34.65
C GLY A 591 41.37 -24.57 -33.29
N ASP A 592 42.38 -25.42 -33.26
CA ASP A 592 43.09 -25.87 -32.06
C ASP A 592 43.80 -24.69 -31.36
N CYS A 593 43.71 -24.57 -30.03
CA CYS A 593 44.73 -24.03 -29.13
C CYS A 593 44.23 -23.89 -27.67
N GLY A 594 44.84 -24.65 -26.75
CA GLY A 594 45.55 -24.01 -25.64
C GLY A 594 44.91 -23.98 -24.24
N ALA A 595 45.33 -24.97 -23.44
CA ALA A 595 45.89 -24.83 -22.09
C ALA A 595 45.03 -24.36 -20.89
N ALA A 596 44.92 -25.32 -19.97
CA ALA A 596 44.74 -25.25 -18.52
C ALA A 596 45.20 -23.97 -17.78
N THR A 597 44.50 -23.65 -16.69
CA THR A 597 45.09 -23.63 -15.34
C THR A 597 44.02 -23.66 -14.25
N ASP A 598 44.25 -24.54 -13.28
CA ASP A 598 43.67 -24.56 -11.94
C ASP A 598 43.88 -23.22 -11.21
N SER A 599 42.91 -22.80 -10.41
CA SER A 599 43.17 -22.36 -9.04
C SER A 599 41.88 -22.24 -8.22
N ASP A 600 41.75 -23.24 -7.36
CA ASP A 600 41.06 -23.21 -6.08
C ASP A 600 41.60 -22.08 -5.19
N MET A 601 40.75 -21.20 -4.64
CA MET A 601 41.00 -20.48 -3.37
C MET A 601 39.73 -19.80 -2.81
N SER A 602 39.32 -20.32 -1.65
CA SER A 602 38.79 -19.61 -0.47
C SER A 602 37.47 -18.82 -0.54
N ARG A 603 36.47 -19.42 0.12
CA ARG A 603 35.36 -18.74 0.81
C ARG A 603 35.89 -17.65 1.77
N GLN A 604 35.38 -16.44 1.65
CA GLN A 604 35.38 -15.44 2.73
C GLN A 604 33.96 -15.00 3.07
N GLN A 605 33.71 -14.96 4.38
CA GLN A 605 32.50 -14.54 5.05
C GLN A 605 32.27 -13.03 4.83
N PHE A 606 31.06 -12.64 4.43
CA PHE A 606 30.62 -11.24 4.53
C PHE A 606 30.07 -10.98 5.93
N GLN A 607 30.86 -10.28 6.76
CA GLN A 607 30.36 -9.58 7.94
C GLN A 607 29.74 -8.25 7.50
N SER A 608 28.56 -7.97 8.07
CA SER A 608 27.83 -6.71 7.93
C SER A 608 28.63 -5.56 8.56
N VAL A 609 28.95 -4.54 7.75
CA VAL A 609 29.44 -3.26 8.24
C VAL A 609 28.26 -2.45 8.77
N ALA A 610 27.98 -2.60 10.06
CA ALA A 610 27.41 -1.55 10.88
C ALA A 610 28.61 -0.93 11.62
N SER A 611 29.14 0.18 11.09
CA SER A 611 30.17 0.95 11.77
C SER A 611 29.52 2.11 12.51
N ASP A 612 29.49 1.96 13.84
CA ASP A 612 29.46 3.05 14.80
C ASP A 612 30.59 4.05 14.53
N SER A 613 30.26 5.34 14.52
CA SER A 613 31.19 6.41 14.89
C SER A 613 30.44 7.49 15.65
N HIS A 614 30.26 7.26 16.95
CA HIS A 614 30.08 8.33 17.92
C HIS A 614 31.47 8.94 18.20
N GLU A 615 31.82 10.01 17.49
CA GLU A 615 32.80 10.97 17.98
C GLU A 615 32.09 11.95 18.91
N GLU A 616 32.48 11.92 20.18
CA GLU A 616 32.10 12.91 21.18
C GLU A 616 32.65 14.28 20.78
N ASN A 617 31.76 15.26 20.65
CA ASN A 617 32.09 16.65 20.39
C ASN A 617 31.90 17.44 21.71
N PRO A 618 32.96 17.70 22.50
CA PRO A 618 32.85 18.42 23.77
C PRO A 618 32.81 19.93 23.50
N GLY A 619 31.66 20.45 23.09
CA GLY A 619 31.59 21.86 22.67
C GLY A 619 30.19 22.46 22.51
N ALA A 620 29.17 21.95 23.19
CA ALA A 620 27.83 22.54 23.15
C ALA A 620 27.45 23.17 24.49
N SER A 621 27.41 24.51 24.49
CA SER A 621 26.92 25.39 25.55
C SER A 621 25.52 25.02 26.04
N PRO A 622 25.21 25.12 27.35
CA PRO A 622 23.93 24.70 27.90
C PRO A 622 22.79 25.59 27.41
N ARG A 623 21.80 24.96 26.75
CA ARG A 623 20.52 25.58 26.37
C ARG A 623 19.80 26.10 27.62
N ARG A 624 19.66 27.42 27.73
CA ARG A 624 18.81 28.08 28.73
C ARG A 624 17.35 27.66 28.52
N PHE A 625 16.80 26.98 29.53
CA PHE A 625 15.36 26.86 29.74
C PHE A 625 14.78 28.25 30.04
N VAL A 626 13.99 28.80 29.12
CA VAL A 626 13.10 29.92 29.43
C VAL A 626 11.78 29.32 29.91
N ARG A 627 11.56 29.36 31.23
CA ARG A 627 10.23 29.20 31.84
C ARG A 627 9.42 30.46 31.52
N PHE A 628 8.28 30.32 30.86
CA PHE A 628 7.20 31.29 30.99
C PHE A 628 6.19 30.75 32.00
N LEU A 629 6.10 31.45 33.14
CA LEU A 629 4.95 31.46 34.03
C LEU A 629 4.12 32.67 33.66
N GLN A 630 2.88 32.46 33.23
CA GLN A 630 1.67 33.14 33.69
C GLN A 630 0.45 32.46 33.08
#